data_AF-A0A3D5KDA3-F1
#
_entry.id   AF-A0A3D5KDA3-F1
#
_cell.length_a   1.000
_cell.length_b   1.000
_cell.length_c   1.000
_cell.angle_alpha   90.00
_cell.angle_beta   90.00
_cell.angle_gamma   90.00
#
_symmetry.space_group_name_H-M   'P 1'
#
loop_
_entity.id
_entity.type
_entity.pdbx_description
1 polymer ?
#
loop_
_entity_poly.entity_id
_entity_poly.type
_entity_poly.pdbx_seq_one_letter_code
_entity_poly.pdbx_strand_id
1 'polypeptide(L)' 'MLLIDTTPALFKPEQAERIAQELQNGDPDWNYRVKHDPTGRGNSLIEIYDEDGEFVSFFTGRS' A
#
# COMPACT_ATOMS: atom_id res chain seq x y z
N MET A 1 7.51 -14.54 21.50
CA MET A 1 6.48 -14.22 20.49
C MET A 1 7.00 -13.02 19.71
N LEU A 2 7.49 -13.23 18.49
CA LEU A 2 7.88 -12.14 17.60
C LEU A 2 6.57 -11.52 17.10
N LEU A 3 6.24 -10.32 17.59
CA LEU A 3 5.17 -9.53 17.02
C LEU A 3 5.61 -9.17 15.59
N ILE A 4 5.06 -9.87 14.61
CA ILE A 4 5.12 -9.43 13.22
C ILE A 4 4.34 -8.13 13.22
N ASP A 5 5.06 -7.02 13.17
CA ASP A 5 4.49 -5.68 13.08
C ASP A 5 3.79 -5.57 11.71
N THR A 6 2.55 -6.04 11.67
CA THR A 6 1.65 -6.01 10.51
C THR A 6 1.01 -4.64 10.33
N THR A 7 1.57 -3.61 10.99
CA THR A 7 1.02 -2.27 10.97
C THR A 7 1.16 -1.72 9.57
N PRO A 8 0.05 -1.47 8.85
CA PRO A 8 0.11 -0.96 7.50
C PRO A 8 0.72 0.44 7.55
N ALA A 9 1.65 0.73 6.63
CA ALA A 9 2.33 2.02 6.64
C ALA A 9 1.35 3.11 6.20
N LEU A 10 1.17 4.09 7.07
CA LEU A 10 0.28 5.22 6.86
C LEU A 10 1.06 6.33 6.15
N PHE A 11 0.74 6.57 4.88
CA PHE A 11 1.37 7.58 4.04
C PHE A 11 0.44 8.78 3.86
N LYS A 12 0.99 9.96 3.55
CA LYS A 12 0.15 11.06 3.03
C LYS A 12 -0.43 10.66 1.67
N PRO A 13 -1.61 11.17 1.26
CA PRO A 13 -2.21 10.84 -0.03
C PRO A 13 -1.25 11.02 -1.21
N GLU A 14 -0.62 12.18 -1.33
CA GLU A 14 0.36 12.47 -2.40
C GLU A 14 1.57 11.52 -2.38
N GLN A 15 1.97 11.09 -1.19
CA GLN A 15 3.09 10.17 -1.01
C GLN A 15 2.67 8.74 -1.38
N ALA A 16 1.46 8.32 -0.99
CA ALA A 16 0.92 7.01 -1.33
C ALA A 16 0.76 6.85 -2.85
N GLU A 17 0.29 7.89 -3.54
CA GLU A 17 0.17 7.91 -5.00
C GLU A 17 1.52 7.77 -5.69
N ARG A 18 2.54 8.49 -5.21
CA ARG A 18 3.90 8.36 -5.74
C ARG A 18 4.47 6.96 -5.53
N ILE A 19 4.39 6.43 -4.31
CA ILE A 19 4.91 5.09 -4.00
C ILE A 19 4.17 4.03 -4.81
N ALA A 20 2.84 4.12 -4.92
CA ALA A 20 2.07 3.18 -5.73
C ALA A 20 2.48 3.23 -7.22
N GLN A 21 2.75 4.41 -7.78
CA GLN A 21 3.30 4.54 -9.13
C GLN A 21 4.71 3.95 -9.26
N GLU A 22 5.58 4.16 -8.28
CA GLU A 22 6.94 3.59 -8.27
C GLU A 22 6.89 2.06 -8.19
N LEU A 23 6.05 1.51 -7.31
CA LEU A 23 5.81 0.07 -7.20
C LEU A 23 5.23 -0.50 -8.49
N GLN A 24 4.22 0.16 -9.07
CA GLN A 24 3.62 -0.28 -10.33
C GLN A 24 4.61 -0.25 -11.51
N ASN A 25 5.59 0.67 -11.50
CA ASN A 25 6.65 0.70 -12.52
C ASN A 25 7.76 -0.34 -12.24
N GLY A 26 8.03 -0.67 -10.98
CA GLY A 26 9.00 -1.69 -10.60
C GLY A 26 8.49 -3.12 -10.84
N ASP A 27 7.21 -3.34 -10.56
CA ASP A 27 6.55 -4.64 -10.56
C ASP A 27 5.20 -4.55 -11.31
N PRO A 28 5.20 -4.54 -12.66
CA PRO A 28 3.98 -4.37 -13.45
C PRO A 28 3.01 -5.55 -13.36
N ASP A 29 3.48 -6.73 -12.95
CA ASP A 29 2.64 -7.92 -12.71
C ASP A 29 1.73 -7.77 -11.48
N TRP A 30 2.10 -6.89 -10.55
CA TRP A 30 1.34 -6.63 -9.33
C TRP A 30 0.48 -5.38 -9.49
N ASN A 31 -0.66 -5.32 -8.79
CA ASN A 31 -1.56 -4.16 -8.84
C ASN A 31 -1.51 -3.40 -7.51
N TYR A 32 -1.05 -2.15 -7.54
CA TYR A 32 -0.93 -1.31 -6.33
C TYR A 32 -2.00 -0.24 -6.33
N ARG A 33 -2.96 -0.31 -5.40
CA ARG A 33 -4.05 0.67 -5.28
C ARG A 33 -3.93 1.49 -4.02
N VAL A 34 -4.04 2.80 -4.14
CA VAL A 34 -4.05 3.69 -2.99
C VAL A 34 -5.45 3.75 -2.39
N LYS A 35 -5.55 3.46 -1.10
CA LYS A 35 -6.76 3.60 -0.31
C LYS A 35 -6.60 4.75 0.66
N HIS A 36 -7.32 5.82 0.38
CA HIS A 36 -7.38 6.97 1.27
C HIS A 36 -8.30 6.65 2.45
N ASP A 37 -7.87 6.99 3.66
CA ASP A 37 -8.70 6.83 4.84
C ASP A 37 -9.90 7.81 4.80
N PRO A 38 -11.15 7.31 4.85
CA PRO A 38 -12.34 8.13 4.75
C PRO A 38 -12.64 8.92 6.04
N THR A 39 -11.94 8.65 7.14
CA THR A 39 -12.15 9.35 8.42
C THR A 39 -11.51 10.74 8.44
N GLY A 40 -10.81 11.14 7.37
CA GLY A 40 -10.23 12.46 7.22
C GLY A 40 -8.99 12.69 8.10
N ARG A 41 -8.47 11.64 8.75
CA ARG A 41 -7.25 11.70 9.56
C ARG A 41 -5.95 11.79 8.75
N GLY A 42 -6.07 11.79 7.41
CA GLY A 42 -4.98 12.20 6.50
C GLY A 42 -3.97 11.12 6.14
N ASN A 43 -4.26 9.86 6.48
CA ASN A 43 -3.38 8.74 6.15
C ASN A 43 -3.98 7.89 5.03
N SER A 44 -3.14 7.43 4.13
CA SER A 44 -3.47 6.61 2.98
C SER A 44 -2.62 5.35 3.05
N LEU A 45 -3.23 4.25 2.62
CA LEU A 45 -2.62 2.93 2.57
C LEU A 45 -2.45 2.53 1.10
N ILE A 46 -1.53 1.61 0.83
CA ILE A 46 -1.40 1.02 -0.50
C ILE A 46 -1.79 -0.44 -0.37
N GLU A 47 -2.86 -0.83 -1.04
CA GLU A 47 -3.34 -2.19 -1.18
C GLU A 47 -2.62 -2.85 -2.35
N ILE A 48 -2.10 -4.06 -2.12
CA ILE A 48 -1.41 -4.87 -3.09
C ILE A 48 -2.36 -5.98 -3.52
N TYR A 49 -2.57 -6.11 -4.83
CA TYR A 49 -3.35 -7.17 -5.43
C TYR A 49 -2.47 -8.00 -6.37
N ASP A 50 -2.80 -9.27 -6.45
CA ASP A 50 -2.16 -10.26 -7.31
C ASP A 50 -2.62 -10.14 -8.78
N GLU A 51 -2.09 -10.97 -9.68
CA GLU A 51 -2.40 -10.93 -11.12
C GLU A 51 -3.89 -11.19 -11.42
N ASP A 52 -4.54 -12.01 -10.59
CA ASP A 52 -5.98 -12.28 -10.63
C ASP A 52 -6.83 -11.13 -10.05
N GLY A 53 -6.20 -10.09 -9.52
CA GLY A 53 -6.87 -8.98 -8.85
C GLY A 53 -7.37 -9.32 -7.44
N GLU A 54 -6.85 -10.39 -6.83
CA GLU A 54 -7.11 -10.74 -5.44
C GLU A 54 -6.26 -9.91 -4.49
N PHE A 55 -6.84 -9.43 -3.39
CA PHE A 55 -6.11 -8.67 -2.39
C PHE A 55 -5.14 -9.57 -1.63
N VAL A 56 -3.86 -9.21 -1.65
CA VAL A 56 -2.79 -9.97 -0.98
C VAL A 56 -2.47 -9.36 0.37
N SER A 57 -2.12 -8.06 0.40
CA SER A 57 -1.67 -7.39 1.61
C SER A 57 -1.62 -5.87 1.46
N PHE A 58 -1.30 -5.17 2.55
CA PHE A 58 -0.98 -3.76 2.52
C PHE A 58 0.54 -3.56 2.40
N PHE A 59 0.96 -2.56 1.63
CA PHE A 59 2.36 -2.14 1.61
C PHE A 59 2.73 -1.56 2.98
N THR A 60 3.60 -2.27 3.68
CA THR A 60 4.26 -1.80 4.90
C THR A 60 5.66 -1.37 4.45
N GLY A 61 5.88 -0.06 4.35
CA GLY A 61 7.13 0.55 3.85
C GLY A 61 8.36 0.35 4.74
N ARG A 62 8.47 -0.80 5.42
CA ARG A 62 9.69 -1.21 6.13
C ARG A 62 10.63 -1.88 5.14
N SER A 63 11.61 -1.10 4.67
CA SER A 63 12.87 -1.66 4.19
C SER A 63 13.73 -2.13 5.35
#